data_AF-A0AAE0KQD9-F1
#
_entry.id   AF-A0AAE0KQD9-F1
#
_cell.length_a   1.000
_cell.length_b   1.000
_cell.length_c   1.000
_cell.angle_alpha   90.00
_cell.angle_beta   90.00
_cell.angle_gamma   90.00
#
_symmetry.space_group_name_H-M   'P 1'
#
loop_
_entity.id
_entity.type
_entity.pdbx_description
1 polymer ?
#
loop_
_entity_poly.entity_id
_entity_poly.type
_entity_poly.pdbx_seq_one_letter_code
_entity_poly.pdbx_strand_id
1 'polypeptide(L)'
;MEAEPLGCASLPELKKLRSIVQDCLSKHLYSSAIFFADKLVTLSEGAPGDVYLLAEGYYMNKQYRRVLLLLRGQNLLNANMHFRYLAAKCLAECMEWDECLATLGECGDDDTSEGDSGADGSESISGWRGPFESGGPGVSMEAAACLLRGRVYDALENRARATHWYFLAFARGPQQAPGRFAVPRDSAPPSWILQPIPHVHVACS
;
A
#
# COMPACT_ATOMS: atom_id res chain seq x y z
N MET A 1 43.15 -12.24 5.75
CA MET A 1 41.96 -11.46 6.15
C MET A 1 40.76 -12.23 5.64
N GLU A 2 40.44 -13.31 6.33
CA GLU A 2 39.25 -14.10 6.04
C GLU A 2 38.07 -13.35 6.65
N ALA A 3 37.10 -12.96 5.81
CA ALA A 3 35.83 -12.45 6.28
C ALA A 3 35.08 -13.65 6.88
N GLU A 4 34.97 -13.67 8.21
CA GLU A 4 34.07 -14.58 8.91
C GLU A 4 32.66 -14.44 8.32
N PRO A 5 32.02 -15.51 7.83
CA PRO A 5 30.63 -15.43 7.45
C PRO A 5 29.85 -15.21 8.74
N LEU A 6 29.35 -13.99 8.95
CA LEU A 6 28.42 -13.67 10.01
C LEU A 6 27.32 -14.72 9.98
N GLY A 7 27.31 -15.56 11.03
CA GLY A 7 26.52 -16.78 11.07
C GLY A 7 25.08 -16.50 10.68
N CYS A 8 24.58 -17.28 9.73
CA CYS A 8 23.18 -17.26 9.36
C CYS A 8 22.36 -17.39 10.65
N ALA A 9 21.64 -16.33 11.01
CA ALA A 9 20.78 -16.36 12.19
C ALA A 9 19.85 -17.57 12.03
N SER A 10 19.68 -18.34 13.10
CA SER A 10 18.83 -19.51 13.01
C SER A 10 17.41 -19.06 12.66
N LEU A 11 16.74 -19.72 11.70
CA LEU A 11 15.33 -19.47 11.35
C LEU A 11 14.39 -19.21 12.55
N PRO A 12 14.53 -19.87 13.73
CA PRO A 12 13.74 -19.53 14.91
C PRO A 12 14.04 -18.15 15.53
N GLU A 13 15.26 -17.65 15.45
CA GLU A 13 15.61 -16.30 15.95
C GLU A 13 14.97 -15.20 15.10
N LEU A 14 14.98 -15.35 13.77
CA LEU A 14 14.31 -14.42 12.86
C LEU A 14 12.79 -14.35 13.12
N LYS A 15 12.16 -15.50 13.39
CA LYS A 15 10.73 -15.56 13.75
C LYS A 15 10.44 -14.82 15.05
N LYS A 16 11.27 -15.00 16.09
CA LYS A 16 11.14 -14.26 17.36
C LYS A 16 11.29 -12.77 17.14
N LEU A 17 12.28 -12.35 16.35
CA LEU A 17 12.53 -10.94 16.09
C LEU A 17 11.39 -10.29 15.30
N ARG A 18 10.81 -10.97 14.31
CA ARG A 18 9.56 -10.54 13.63
C ARG A 18 8.41 -10.31 14.61
N SER A 19 8.21 -11.25 15.54
CA SER A 19 7.17 -11.10 16.58
C SER A 19 7.43 -9.89 17.48
N ILE A 20 8.69 -9.63 17.86
CA ILE A 20 9.05 -8.45 18.68
C ILE A 20 8.76 -7.15 17.93
N VAL A 21 9.09 -7.08 16.63
CA VAL A 21 8.80 -5.91 15.80
C VAL A 21 7.29 -5.66 15.73
N GLN A 22 6.48 -6.70 15.48
CA GLN A 22 5.02 -6.61 15.46
C GLN A 22 4.45 -6.17 16.82
N ASP A 23 4.99 -6.70 17.91
CA ASP A 23 4.63 -6.28 19.28
C ASP A 23 4.93 -4.81 19.53
N CYS A 24 6.08 -4.32 19.04
CA CYS A 24 6.45 -2.91 19.15
C CYS A 24 5.53 -2.02 18.30
N LEU A 25 5.15 -2.45 17.09
CA LEU A 25 4.21 -1.73 16.23
C LEU A 25 2.81 -1.66 16.85
N SER A 26 2.30 -2.76 17.41
CA SER A 26 0.99 -2.79 18.08
C SER A 26 0.95 -1.95 19.36
N LYS A 27 2.08 -1.80 20.05
CA LYS A 27 2.24 -0.95 21.26
C LYS A 27 2.62 0.51 20.95
N HIS A 28 2.64 0.91 19.68
CA HIS A 28 3.04 2.25 19.23
C HIS A 28 4.49 2.65 19.58
N LEU A 29 5.38 1.67 19.79
CA LEU A 29 6.80 1.88 20.10
C LEU A 29 7.65 1.94 18.83
N TYR A 30 7.48 2.98 18.02
CA TYR A 30 8.05 3.05 16.67
C TYR A 30 9.58 3.14 16.63
N SER A 31 10.21 3.85 17.55
CA SER A 31 11.67 3.95 17.64
C SER A 31 12.32 2.59 17.89
N SER A 32 11.77 1.81 18.83
CA SER A 32 12.20 0.45 19.13
C SER A 32 11.89 -0.50 17.96
N ALA A 33 10.71 -0.37 17.33
CA ALA A 33 10.35 -1.17 16.16
C ALA A 33 11.36 -1.01 15.03
N ILE A 34 11.77 0.22 14.72
CA ILE A 34 12.77 0.52 13.68
C ILE A 34 14.11 -0.14 14.02
N PHE A 35 14.56 -0.03 15.28
CA PHE A 35 15.82 -0.65 15.70
C PHE A 35 15.82 -2.16 15.50
N PHE A 36 14.77 -2.85 15.95
CA PHE A 36 14.67 -4.30 15.80
C PHE A 36 14.47 -4.72 14.34
N ALA A 37 13.73 -3.95 13.55
CA ALA A 37 13.52 -4.22 12.12
C ALA A 37 14.81 -4.04 11.31
N ASP A 38 15.66 -3.06 11.63
CA ASP A 38 16.96 -2.86 10.98
C ASP A 38 17.90 -4.05 11.21
N LYS A 39 17.92 -4.56 12.45
CA LYS A 39 18.62 -5.80 12.79
C LYS A 39 18.04 -7.01 12.05
N LEU A 40 16.72 -7.10 11.96
CA LEU A 40 16.05 -8.19 11.26
C LEU A 40 16.42 -8.22 9.77
N VAL A 41 16.40 -7.08 9.09
CA VAL A 41 16.78 -6.97 7.67
C VAL A 41 18.23 -7.37 7.45
N THR A 42 19.13 -6.94 8.34
CA THR A 42 20.55 -7.28 8.29
C THR A 42 20.78 -8.79 8.45
N LEU A 43 20.05 -9.42 9.39
CA LEU A 43 20.18 -10.86 9.68
C LEU A 43 19.48 -11.75 8.65
N SER A 44 18.46 -11.23 7.97
CA SER A 44 17.73 -11.95 6.91
C SER A 44 18.27 -11.66 5.50
N GLU A 45 19.44 -11.02 5.39
CA GLU A 45 20.09 -10.69 4.12
C GLU A 45 19.19 -9.91 3.13
N GLY A 46 18.30 -9.05 3.65
CA GLY A 46 17.44 -8.23 2.81
C GLY A 46 16.22 -8.95 2.25
N ALA A 47 15.69 -9.98 2.93
CA ALA A 47 14.40 -10.56 2.54
C ALA A 47 13.33 -9.46 2.38
N PRO A 48 12.58 -9.43 1.27
CA PRO A 48 11.69 -8.31 0.93
C PRO A 48 10.67 -8.06 2.04
N GLY A 49 10.30 -9.12 2.73
CA GLY A 49 9.40 -9.05 3.83
C GLY A 49 9.82 -8.32 5.08
N ASP A 50 11.05 -8.55 5.48
CA ASP A 50 11.62 -7.90 6.64
C ASP A 50 11.89 -6.42 6.31
N VAL A 51 12.19 -6.15 5.04
CA VAL A 51 12.28 -4.79 4.48
C VAL A 51 10.91 -4.09 4.53
N TYR A 52 9.81 -4.80 4.27
CA TYR A 52 8.45 -4.26 4.45
C TYR A 52 8.17 -3.87 5.91
N LEU A 53 8.52 -4.73 6.88
CA LEU A 53 8.37 -4.43 8.30
C LEU A 53 9.17 -3.18 8.72
N LEU A 54 10.39 -3.05 8.20
CA LEU A 54 11.22 -1.87 8.42
C LEU A 54 10.59 -0.60 7.81
N ALA A 55 10.09 -0.70 6.57
CA ALA A 55 9.40 0.39 5.89
C ALA A 55 8.13 0.82 6.65
N GLU A 56 7.36 -0.13 7.18
CA GLU A 56 6.19 0.15 8.01
C GLU A 56 6.56 0.88 9.30
N GLY A 57 7.64 0.47 9.97
CA GLY A 57 8.17 1.17 11.14
C GLY A 57 8.55 2.63 10.84
N TYR A 58 9.23 2.87 9.73
CA TYR A 58 9.55 4.23 9.27
C TYR A 58 8.31 5.05 8.90
N TYR A 59 7.32 4.42 8.26
CA TYR A 59 6.05 5.07 7.92
C TYR A 59 5.31 5.54 9.18
N MET A 60 5.17 4.67 10.18
CA MET A 60 4.51 5.03 11.45
C MET A 60 5.25 6.14 12.20
N ASN A 61 6.58 6.19 12.06
CA ASN A 61 7.42 7.26 12.61
C ASN A 61 7.43 8.56 11.75
N LYS A 62 6.56 8.65 10.73
CA LYS A 62 6.42 9.79 9.79
C LYS A 62 7.68 10.10 8.97
N GLN A 63 8.55 9.13 8.75
CA GLN A 63 9.79 9.29 7.97
C GLN A 63 9.58 8.84 6.52
N TYR A 64 8.61 9.44 5.84
CA TYR A 64 8.14 8.98 4.51
C TYR A 64 9.24 8.99 3.43
N ARG A 65 10.09 10.03 3.40
CA ARG A 65 11.21 10.11 2.43
C ARG A 65 12.23 8.99 2.60
N ARG A 66 12.49 8.55 3.84
CA ARG A 66 13.40 7.41 4.09
C ARG A 66 12.82 6.11 3.56
N VAL A 67 11.50 5.92 3.69
CA VAL A 67 10.80 4.77 3.10
C VAL A 67 10.96 4.77 1.58
N LEU A 68 10.72 5.91 0.93
CA LEU A 68 10.83 6.00 -0.54
C LEU A 68 12.25 5.70 -1.03
N LEU A 69 13.27 6.22 -0.35
CA LEU A 69 14.67 5.91 -0.67
C LEU A 69 15.00 4.43 -0.50
N LEU A 70 14.52 3.80 0.58
CA LEU A 70 14.72 2.38 0.85
C LEU A 70 14.03 1.50 -0.20
N LEU A 71 12.78 1.81 -0.56
CA LEU A 71 12.02 1.04 -1.56
C LEU A 71 12.58 1.21 -2.98
N ARG A 72 13.00 2.43 -3.35
CA ARG A 72 13.67 2.71 -4.64
C ARG A 72 15.04 2.03 -4.71
N GLY A 73 15.82 2.08 -3.62
CA GLY A 73 17.16 1.50 -3.55
C GLY A 73 17.19 -0.02 -3.71
N GLN A 74 16.15 -0.73 -3.26
CA GLN A 74 16.06 -2.19 -3.42
C GLN A 74 15.23 -2.64 -4.64
N ASN A 75 14.75 -1.71 -5.47
CA ASN A 75 13.92 -1.96 -6.65
C ASN A 75 12.68 -2.84 -6.39
N LEU A 76 12.15 -2.81 -5.16
CA LEU A 76 11.03 -3.65 -4.71
C LEU A 76 9.66 -3.13 -5.15
N LEU A 77 9.61 -1.95 -5.76
CA LEU A 77 8.37 -1.32 -6.22
C LEU A 77 7.66 -2.18 -7.27
N ASN A 78 8.38 -2.76 -8.23
CA ASN A 78 7.75 -3.58 -9.26
C ASN A 78 7.35 -4.97 -8.75
N ALA A 79 8.04 -5.47 -7.72
CA ALA A 79 7.91 -6.83 -7.23
C ALA A 79 6.57 -7.14 -6.55
N ASN A 80 6.01 -6.22 -5.74
CA ASN A 80 4.71 -6.43 -5.09
C ASN A 80 3.83 -5.20 -5.06
N MET A 81 2.52 -5.43 -5.18
CA MET A 81 1.49 -4.40 -5.01
C MET A 81 1.56 -3.73 -3.63
N HIS A 82 1.92 -4.47 -2.58
CA HIS A 82 2.08 -3.93 -1.22
C HIS A 82 3.17 -2.86 -1.13
N PHE A 83 4.32 -3.06 -1.78
CA PHE A 83 5.39 -2.06 -1.80
C PHE A 83 4.98 -0.82 -2.57
N ARG A 84 4.31 -0.98 -3.73
CA ARG A 84 3.78 0.15 -4.51
C ARG A 84 2.78 0.95 -3.71
N TYR A 85 1.84 0.27 -3.07
CA TYR A 85 0.82 0.93 -2.26
C TYR A 85 1.43 1.69 -1.07
N LEU A 86 2.40 1.09 -0.37
CA LEU A 86 3.10 1.77 0.72
C LEU A 86 3.89 2.99 0.22
N ALA A 87 4.57 2.89 -0.92
CA ALA A 87 5.27 4.01 -1.54
C ALA A 87 4.30 5.14 -1.94
N ALA A 88 3.20 4.79 -2.60
CA ALA A 88 2.16 5.75 -2.97
C ALA A 88 1.56 6.44 -1.74
N LYS A 89 1.32 5.69 -0.66
CA LYS A 89 0.86 6.25 0.62
C LYS A 89 1.87 7.24 1.20
N CYS A 90 3.17 6.94 1.12
CA CYS A 90 4.23 7.87 1.54
C CYS A 90 4.25 9.15 0.68
N LEU A 91 4.10 9.03 -0.65
CA LEU A 91 4.04 10.17 -1.58
C LEU A 91 2.81 11.05 -1.32
N ALA A 92 1.66 10.43 -1.04
CA ALA A 92 0.45 11.15 -0.66
C ALA A 92 0.64 11.98 0.63
N GLU A 93 1.35 11.46 1.63
CA GLU A 93 1.70 12.22 2.84
C GLU A 93 2.76 13.31 2.57
N CYS A 94 3.56 13.16 1.52
CA CYS A 94 4.49 14.19 1.04
C CYS A 94 3.85 15.22 0.09
N MET A 95 2.55 15.08 -0.23
CA MET A 95 1.81 15.93 -1.18
C MET A 95 2.35 15.84 -2.62
N GLU A 96 3.07 14.78 -2.97
CA GLU A 96 3.60 14.53 -4.31
C GLU A 96 2.57 13.72 -5.10
N TRP A 97 1.49 14.40 -5.50
CA TRP A 97 0.29 13.79 -6.10
C TRP A 97 0.54 13.13 -7.46
N ASP A 98 1.32 13.78 -8.33
CA ASP A 98 1.61 13.28 -9.68
C ASP A 98 2.47 12.01 -9.63
N GLU A 99 3.51 12.00 -8.79
CA GLU A 99 4.32 10.79 -8.55
C GLU A 99 3.48 9.68 -7.93
N CYS A 100 2.58 10.01 -7.00
CA CYS A 100 1.67 9.04 -6.38
C CYS A 100 0.82 8.34 -7.45
N LEU A 101 0.20 9.09 -8.38
CA LEU A 101 -0.57 8.53 -9.48
C LEU A 101 0.30 7.65 -10.40
N ALA A 102 1.51 8.09 -10.74
CA ALA A 102 2.45 7.31 -11.54
C ALA A 102 2.82 5.98 -10.87
N THR A 103 3.04 5.98 -9.55
CA THR A 103 3.39 4.75 -8.80
C THR A 103 2.22 3.77 -8.63
N LEU A 104 0.99 4.27 -8.51
CA LEU A 104 -0.22 3.45 -8.50
C LEU A 104 -0.56 2.93 -9.89
N GLY A 105 -0.09 3.59 -10.95
CA GLY A 105 -0.53 3.38 -12.33
C GLY A 105 -1.99 3.77 -12.54
N GLU A 106 -2.45 3.69 -13.78
CA GLU A 106 -3.88 3.71 -14.08
C GLU A 106 -4.42 2.31 -13.79
N CYS A 107 -5.49 2.18 -13.00
CA CYS A 107 -6.22 0.91 -13.02
C CYS A 107 -6.69 0.77 -14.46
N GLY A 108 -6.22 -0.26 -15.16
CA GLY A 108 -6.72 -0.55 -16.48
C GLY A 108 -8.24 -0.71 -16.40
N ASP A 109 -8.96 0.31 -16.85
CA ASP A 109 -10.29 0.16 -17.42
C ASP A 109 -10.12 -0.23 -18.90
N ASP A 110 -9.16 -1.10 -19.19
CA ASP A 110 -8.83 -1.49 -20.56
C ASP A 110 -9.56 -2.79 -20.91
N ASP A 111 -10.87 -2.66 -21.11
CA ASP A 111 -11.62 -3.50 -22.03
C ASP A 111 -11.37 -3.05 -23.50
N THR A 112 -10.16 -2.58 -23.80
CA THR A 112 -9.66 -2.33 -25.15
C THR A 112 -8.28 -2.97 -25.29
N SER A 113 -8.30 -4.30 -25.38
CA SER A 113 -7.20 -5.06 -25.98
C SER A 113 -6.86 -4.48 -27.35
N GLU A 114 -5.64 -3.98 -27.51
CA GLU A 114 -4.71 -4.31 -28.61
C GLU A 114 -3.39 -3.54 -28.45
N GLY A 115 -2.29 -4.28 -28.24
CA GLY A 115 -0.95 -3.73 -28.44
C GLY A 115 0.09 -4.11 -27.38
N ASP A 116 0.59 -5.34 -27.47
CA ASP A 116 2.00 -5.72 -27.32
C ASP A 116 2.90 -4.91 -26.35
N SER A 117 3.20 -5.50 -25.19
CA SER A 117 4.55 -5.43 -24.63
C SER A 117 4.80 -6.64 -23.73
N GLY A 118 5.56 -7.59 -24.24
CA GLY A 118 6.22 -8.61 -23.43
C GLY A 118 7.27 -8.01 -22.51
N ALA A 119 7.27 -8.45 -21.25
CA ALA A 119 8.41 -8.49 -20.34
C ALA A 119 7.95 -9.31 -19.12
N ASP A 120 8.19 -10.62 -19.16
CA ASP A 120 9.34 -11.25 -18.48
C ASP A 120 8.98 -11.59 -17.02
N GLY A 121 9.31 -12.82 -16.64
CA GLY A 121 8.77 -13.51 -15.48
C GLY A 121 9.04 -12.81 -14.16
N SER A 122 8.18 -11.86 -13.77
CA SER A 122 8.06 -11.49 -12.36
C SER A 122 7.32 -12.63 -11.69
N GLU A 123 8.11 -13.56 -11.14
CA GLU A 123 7.69 -14.54 -10.15
C GLU A 123 6.96 -13.76 -9.06
N SER A 124 5.66 -13.61 -9.25
CA SER A 124 4.79 -12.97 -8.28
C SER A 124 5.00 -13.79 -7.03
N ILE A 125 5.52 -13.17 -5.98
CA ILE A 125 5.76 -13.79 -4.68
C ILE A 125 4.38 -14.04 -4.04
N SER A 126 3.59 -14.87 -4.71
CA SER A 126 2.20 -15.26 -4.45
C SER A 126 2.05 -16.01 -3.13
N GLY A 127 3.17 -16.28 -2.44
CA GLY A 127 3.23 -16.79 -1.08
C GLY A 127 3.56 -15.75 0.00
N TRP A 128 3.81 -14.48 -0.36
CA TRP A 128 4.10 -13.44 0.62
C TRP A 128 2.81 -12.88 1.24
N ARG A 129 2.23 -13.66 2.16
CA ARG A 129 1.20 -13.16 3.08
C ARG A 129 1.88 -12.18 4.04
N GLY A 130 1.74 -10.89 3.77
CA GLY A 130 2.34 -9.85 4.60
C GLY A 130 1.97 -10.04 6.08
N PRO A 131 2.79 -9.55 7.03
CA PRO A 131 2.54 -9.63 8.48
C PRO A 131 1.15 -9.15 8.94
N PHE A 132 0.50 -8.32 8.12
CA PHE A 132 -0.77 -7.66 8.39
C PHE A 132 -1.97 -8.26 7.65
N GLU A 133 -1.77 -9.24 6.77
CA GLU A 133 -2.88 -9.99 6.18
C GLU A 133 -3.45 -10.97 7.22
N SER A 134 -4.16 -10.40 8.19
CA SER A 134 -5.14 -11.09 9.01
C SER A 134 -5.99 -11.93 8.07
N GLY A 135 -6.02 -13.25 8.25
CA GLY A 135 -6.74 -14.21 7.41
C GLY A 135 -8.26 -14.07 7.39
N GLY A 136 -8.79 -12.88 7.65
CA GLY A 136 -10.17 -12.49 7.40
C GLY A 136 -10.34 -11.92 5.98
N PRO A 137 -11.58 -11.59 5.58
CA PRO A 137 -11.88 -10.89 4.34
C PRO A 137 -11.36 -9.44 4.44
N GLY A 138 -10.06 -9.28 4.28
CA GLY A 138 -9.41 -7.98 4.21
C GLY A 138 -9.86 -7.20 2.98
N VAL A 139 -9.77 -5.87 3.06
CA VAL A 139 -9.95 -5.02 1.88
C VAL A 139 -8.88 -5.39 0.86
N SER A 140 -9.29 -5.69 -0.38
CA SER A 140 -8.33 -6.01 -1.45
C SER A 140 -7.36 -4.83 -1.64
N MET A 141 -6.11 -5.12 -1.95
CA MET A 141 -5.10 -4.08 -2.18
C MET A 141 -5.47 -3.16 -3.34
N GLU A 142 -6.19 -3.69 -4.33
CA GLU A 142 -6.74 -2.92 -5.45
C GLU A 142 -7.82 -1.94 -4.99
N ALA A 143 -8.71 -2.34 -4.07
CA ALA A 143 -9.71 -1.45 -3.49
C ALA A 143 -9.04 -0.32 -2.66
N ALA A 144 -8.02 -0.67 -1.87
CA ALA A 144 -7.22 0.31 -1.12
C ALA A 144 -6.49 1.30 -2.05
N ALA A 145 -5.92 0.81 -3.16
CA ALA A 145 -5.29 1.65 -4.18
C ALA A 145 -6.30 2.61 -4.83
N CYS A 146 -7.51 2.15 -5.15
CA CYS A 146 -8.57 3.00 -5.70
C CYS A 146 -8.99 4.11 -4.72
N LEU A 147 -9.10 3.81 -3.41
CA LEU A 147 -9.37 4.83 -2.39
C LEU A 147 -8.28 5.89 -2.35
N LEU A 148 -7.01 5.46 -2.41
CA LEU A 148 -5.89 6.39 -2.40
C LEU A 148 -5.92 7.30 -3.64
N ARG A 149 -6.20 6.76 -4.83
CA ARG A 149 -6.39 7.57 -6.05
C ARG A 149 -7.52 8.58 -5.91
N GLY A 150 -8.67 8.17 -5.36
CA GLY A 150 -9.79 9.08 -5.09
C GLY A 150 -9.35 10.27 -4.22
N ARG A 151 -8.57 10.02 -3.17
CA ARG A 151 -8.01 11.07 -2.29
C ARG A 151 -7.02 11.99 -3.02
N VAL A 152 -6.18 11.42 -3.88
CA VAL A 152 -5.24 12.21 -4.69
C VAL A 152 -5.98 13.13 -5.65
N TYR A 153 -7.00 12.63 -6.35
CA TYR A 153 -7.81 13.45 -7.26
C TYR A 153 -8.66 14.50 -6.53
N ASP A 154 -9.08 14.22 -5.30
CA ASP A 154 -9.76 15.19 -4.44
C ASP A 154 -8.82 16.34 -4.06
N ALA A 155 -7.55 16.03 -3.76
CA ALA A 155 -6.51 17.04 -3.51
C ALA A 155 -6.14 17.85 -4.78
N LEU A 156 -6.28 17.26 -5.97
CA LEU A 156 -6.12 17.94 -7.27
C LEU A 156 -7.40 18.68 -7.74
N GLU A 157 -8.42 18.78 -6.88
CA GLU A 157 -9.72 19.42 -7.15
C GLU A 157 -10.51 18.82 -8.33
N ASN A 158 -10.12 17.62 -8.78
CA ASN A 158 -10.81 16.90 -9.86
C ASN A 158 -11.92 16.01 -9.28
N ARG A 159 -13.00 16.66 -8.83
CA ARG A 159 -14.14 15.98 -8.18
C ARG A 159 -14.75 14.86 -9.02
N ALA A 160 -14.85 15.05 -10.34
CA ALA A 160 -15.43 14.06 -11.23
C ALA A 160 -14.62 12.75 -11.22
N ARG A 161 -13.30 12.83 -11.32
CA ARG A 161 -12.42 11.65 -11.23
C ARG A 161 -12.40 11.07 -9.82
N ALA A 162 -12.37 11.92 -8.79
CA ALA A 162 -12.38 11.46 -7.40
C ALA A 162 -13.60 10.58 -7.09
N THR A 163 -14.81 11.02 -7.47
CA THR A 163 -16.05 10.23 -7.27
C THR A 163 -16.00 8.89 -8.00
N HIS A 164 -15.50 8.87 -9.23
CA HIS A 164 -15.36 7.63 -10.00
C HIS A 164 -14.46 6.62 -9.28
N TRP A 165 -13.29 7.05 -8.79
CA TRP A 165 -12.36 6.18 -8.06
C TRP A 165 -12.91 5.70 -6.72
N TYR A 166 -13.66 6.54 -6.00
CA TYR A 166 -14.32 6.12 -4.76
C TYR A 166 -15.42 5.08 -5.02
N PHE A 167 -16.20 5.23 -6.09
CA PHE A 167 -17.19 4.24 -6.50
C PHE A 167 -16.54 2.90 -6.85
N LEU A 168 -15.48 2.93 -7.65
CA LEU A 168 -14.68 1.76 -8.01
C LEU A 168 -14.08 1.05 -6.81
N ALA A 169 -13.63 1.79 -5.79
CA ALA A 169 -13.12 1.21 -4.56
C ALA A 169 -14.20 0.48 -3.76
N PHE A 170 -15.39 1.08 -3.65
CA PHE A 170 -16.53 0.47 -2.99
C PHE A 170 -16.98 -0.81 -3.70
N ALA A 171 -17.06 -0.79 -5.03
CA ALA A 171 -17.44 -1.94 -5.85
C ALA A 171 -16.47 -3.13 -5.71
N ARG A 172 -15.17 -2.85 -5.48
CA ARG A 172 -14.12 -3.86 -5.28
C ARG A 172 -13.93 -4.29 -3.82
N GLY A 173 -14.60 -3.63 -2.87
CA GLY A 173 -14.58 -4.02 -1.46
C GLY A 173 -15.25 -5.39 -1.25
N PRO A 174 -15.11 -5.99 -0.05
CA PRO A 174 -15.72 -7.27 0.29
C PRO A 174 -17.24 -7.13 0.46
N GLN A 175 -17.95 -6.85 -0.63
CA GLN A 175 -19.38 -7.05 -0.72
C GLN A 175 -19.63 -8.35 -1.46
N GLN A 176 -20.16 -9.32 -0.73
CA GLN A 176 -20.95 -10.41 -1.30
C GLN A 176 -21.99 -9.78 -2.24
N ALA A 177 -21.83 -9.95 -3.55
CA ALA A 177 -23.00 -9.91 -4.43
C ALA A 177 -23.61 -11.33 -4.41
N PRO A 178 -24.94 -11.43 -4.34
CA PRO A 178 -25.59 -11.46 -5.64
C PRO A 178 -26.82 -10.56 -5.69
N GLY A 179 -26.82 -9.65 -6.67
CA GLY A 179 -28.05 -9.02 -7.17
C GLY A 179 -28.03 -7.51 -7.11
N ARG A 180 -28.07 -6.91 -8.31
CA ARG A 180 -28.22 -5.47 -8.58
C ARG A 180 -27.04 -4.61 -8.15
N PHE A 181 -26.21 -4.25 -9.11
CA PHE A 181 -25.99 -2.86 -9.54
C PHE A 181 -25.02 -2.89 -10.74
N ALA A 182 -25.46 -3.51 -11.83
CA ALA A 182 -24.93 -3.13 -13.14
C ALA A 182 -25.55 -1.76 -13.45
N VAL A 183 -24.80 -0.69 -13.23
CA VAL A 183 -25.18 0.65 -13.70
C VAL A 183 -24.73 0.73 -15.16
N PRO A 184 -25.65 0.85 -16.14
CA PRO A 184 -25.28 1.05 -17.53
C PRO A 184 -24.50 2.37 -17.69
N ARG A 185 -23.47 2.37 -18.53
CA ARG A 185 -22.57 3.51 -18.79
C ARG A 185 -23.27 4.82 -19.24
N ASP A 186 -24.56 4.79 -19.56
CA ASP A 186 -25.30 5.92 -20.15
C ASP A 186 -26.30 6.64 -19.21
N SER A 187 -26.36 6.32 -17.92
CA SER A 187 -27.24 7.06 -16.99
C SER A 187 -26.46 8.07 -16.13
N ALA A 188 -26.92 9.32 -16.16
CA ALA A 188 -26.41 10.45 -15.37
C ALA A 188 -26.09 10.08 -13.91
N PRO A 189 -25.05 10.71 -13.29
CA PRO A 189 -24.65 10.37 -11.94
C PRO A 189 -25.82 10.55 -10.96
N PRO A 190 -26.07 9.59 -10.07
CA PRO A 190 -27.19 9.65 -9.15
C PRO A 190 -27.06 10.86 -8.20
N SER A 191 -28.20 11.51 -7.94
CA SER A 191 -28.33 12.82 -7.28
C SER A 191 -27.74 12.92 -5.86
N TRP A 192 -27.40 11.80 -5.23
CA TRP A 192 -26.70 11.78 -3.94
C TRP A 192 -25.22 12.21 -4.04
N ILE A 193 -24.62 12.17 -5.24
CA ILE A 193 -23.24 12.64 -5.51
C ILE A 193 -23.15 14.17 -5.52
N LEU A 194 -24.27 14.86 -5.80
CA LEU A 194 -24.34 16.32 -5.89
C LEU A 194 -24.71 16.99 -4.56
N GLN A 195 -24.83 16.24 -3.47
CA GLN A 195 -25.09 16.84 -2.16
C GLN A 195 -23.77 17.28 -1.52
N PRO A 196 -23.65 18.56 -1.12
CA PRO A 196 -22.46 19.04 -0.42
C PRO A 196 -22.29 18.29 0.89
N ILE A 197 -21.07 17.80 1.13
CA ILE A 197 -20.66 17.14 2.38
C ILE A 197 -20.99 18.11 3.54
N PRO A 198 -21.74 17.68 4.57
CA PRO A 198 -22.05 18.56 5.69
C PRO A 198 -20.75 18.96 6.38
N HIS A 199 -20.50 20.26 6.46
CA HIS A 199 -19.37 20.84 7.19
C HIS A 199 -19.37 20.31 8.62
N VAL A 200 -18.37 19.50 8.97
CA VAL A 200 -18.09 19.15 10.35
C VAL A 200 -17.61 20.43 11.03
N HIS A 201 -18.49 21.07 11.80
CA HIS A 201 -18.13 22.14 12.70
C HIS A 201 -17.13 21.57 13.71
N VAL A 202 -15.85 21.89 13.52
CA VAL A 202 -14.81 21.69 14.52
C VAL A 202 -15.15 22.61 15.69
N ALA A 203 -15.81 22.07 16.71
CA ALA A 203 -15.98 22.75 17.99
C ALA A 203 -14.62 22.75 18.70
N CYS A 204 -13.94 23.88 18.62
CA CYS A 204 -12.79 24.19 19.46
C CYS A 204 -13.33 24.66 20.81
N SER A 205 -13.18 23.85 21.86
CA SER A 205 -13.23 24.25 23.29
C SER A 205 -12.57 23.18 24.13
#